data_AF-A0A7V2YX53-F1
#
_entry.id   AF-A0A7V2YX53-F1
#
_cell.length_a   1.000
_cell.length_b   1.000
_cell.length_c   1.000
_cell.angle_alpha   90.00
_cell.angle_beta   90.00
_cell.angle_gamma   90.00
#
_symmetry.space_group_name_H-M   'P 1'
#
loop_
_entity.id
_entity.type
_entity.pdbx_description
1 polymer ?
#
loop_
_entity_poly.entity_id
_entity_poly.type
_entity_poly.pdbx_seq_one_letter_code
_entity_poly.pdbx_strand_id
1 'polypeptide(L)'
;MHRLTTPVASGRDAPMIVDLKLRAEDFEPILDRFFEIAAPKIAALNASWDPAKGAPVFTRLGRYTARGWTEWTQGFQFGCQILLFDATADRRFLDMGRANTARFMPRHVSATGVHDHGFTIVSTSGESGTRFSRATRNRMP
;
A
#
# COMPACT_ATOMS: atom_id res chain seq x y z
N MET A 1 -21.46 -23.72 41.23
CA MET A 1 -21.49 -22.24 41.31
C MET A 1 -20.04 -21.81 41.57
N HIS A 2 -19.32 -21.07 40.74
CA HIS A 2 -19.68 -19.86 39.99
C HIS A 2 -18.87 -19.77 38.68
N ARG A 3 -19.56 -19.42 37.58
CA ARG A 3 -18.93 -18.78 36.40
C ARG A 3 -18.49 -17.39 36.83
N LEU A 4 -17.20 -17.07 36.68
CA LEU A 4 -16.74 -15.68 36.59
C LEU A 4 -16.77 -15.30 35.12
N THR A 5 -17.91 -14.76 34.69
CA THR A 5 -18.02 -13.97 33.48
C THR A 5 -17.26 -12.66 33.71
N THR A 6 -16.08 -12.51 33.11
CA THR A 6 -15.47 -11.19 32.96
C THR A 6 -16.32 -10.39 31.97
N PRO A 7 -16.85 -9.21 32.35
CA PRO A 7 -17.53 -8.35 31.39
C PRO A 7 -16.48 -7.75 30.46
N VAL A 8 -16.63 -7.92 29.16
CA VAL A 8 -15.89 -7.11 28.19
C VAL A 8 -16.49 -5.70 28.26
N ALA A 9 -15.77 -4.76 28.84
CA ALA A 9 -16.17 -3.36 28.80
C ALA A 9 -16.01 -2.87 27.35
N SER A 10 -17.12 -2.87 26.58
CA SER A 10 -17.16 -2.19 25.30
C SER A 10 -17.44 -0.70 25.54
N GLY A 11 -16.41 0.13 25.48
CA GLY A 11 -16.52 1.57 25.64
C GLY A 11 -15.18 2.26 25.32
N ARG A 12 -15.25 3.51 24.85
CA ARG A 12 -14.13 4.36 24.42
C ARG A 12 -13.08 4.66 25.52
N ASP A 13 -13.27 4.14 26.73
CA ASP A 13 -12.39 4.29 27.89
C ASP A 13 -11.67 2.99 28.28
N ALA A 14 -11.76 1.93 27.47
CA ALA A 14 -10.99 0.72 27.69
C ALA A 14 -9.48 1.04 27.57
N PRO A 15 -8.64 0.65 28.54
CA PRO A 15 -7.20 0.89 28.47
C PRO A 15 -6.64 0.20 27.22
N MET A 16 -5.71 0.85 26.53
CA MET A 16 -4.99 0.25 25.41
C MET A 16 -4.27 -1.01 25.91
N ILE A 17 -4.76 -2.18 25.49
CA ILE A 17 -4.12 -3.46 25.80
C ILE A 17 -3.04 -3.69 24.76
N VAL A 18 -1.78 -3.69 25.19
CA VAL A 18 -0.63 -4.04 24.34
C VAL A 18 -0.18 -5.45 24.67
N ASP A 19 -0.20 -6.34 23.69
CA ASP A 19 0.38 -7.68 23.83
C ASP A 19 1.86 -7.64 23.42
N LEU A 20 2.75 -7.73 24.41
CA LEU A 20 4.20 -7.70 24.23
C LEU A 20 4.79 -9.03 23.78
N LYS A 21 3.98 -10.09 23.67
CA LYS A 21 4.43 -11.42 23.21
C LYS A 21 4.32 -11.61 21.70
N LEU A 22 3.58 -10.73 21.02
CA LEU A 22 3.43 -10.76 19.57
C LEU A 22 4.78 -10.59 18.89
N ARG A 23 5.04 -11.46 17.93
CA ARG A 23 6.22 -11.44 17.07
C ARG A 23 5.83 -11.19 15.63
N ALA A 24 6.80 -10.81 14.79
CA ALA A 24 6.56 -10.56 13.38
C ALA A 24 5.99 -11.80 12.64
N GLU A 25 6.43 -13.00 13.02
CA GLU A 25 6.00 -14.25 12.39
C GLU A 25 4.53 -14.59 12.66
N ASP A 26 3.97 -14.11 13.78
CA ASP A 26 2.56 -14.35 14.13
C ASP A 26 1.59 -13.70 13.12
N PHE A 27 2.08 -12.74 12.32
CA PHE A 27 1.31 -12.05 11.30
C PHE A 27 1.43 -12.66 9.90
N GLU A 28 2.30 -13.65 9.68
CA GLU A 28 2.49 -14.24 8.35
C GLU A 28 1.17 -14.70 7.71
N PRO A 29 0.30 -15.48 8.38
CA PRO A 29 -0.93 -15.98 7.75
C PRO A 29 -1.90 -14.86 7.33
N ILE A 30 -2.01 -13.81 8.15
CA ILE A 30 -2.90 -12.68 7.84
C ILE A 30 -2.31 -11.78 6.75
N LEU A 31 -0.99 -11.64 6.71
CA LEU A 31 -0.29 -10.89 5.67
C LEU A 31 -0.36 -11.60 4.31
N ASP A 32 -0.15 -12.91 4.27
CA ASP A 32 -0.31 -13.71 3.06
C ASP A 32 -1.72 -13.54 2.49
N ARG A 33 -2.74 -13.69 3.35
CA ARG A 33 -4.12 -13.47 2.96
C ARG A 33 -4.39 -12.04 2.48
N PHE A 34 -3.78 -11.05 3.12
CA PHE A 34 -3.88 -9.66 2.71
C PHE A 34 -3.33 -9.44 1.29
N PHE A 35 -2.13 -9.97 1.00
CA PHE A 35 -1.50 -9.81 -0.30
C PHE A 35 -2.21 -10.58 -1.41
N GLU A 36 -2.75 -11.78 -1.13
CA GLU A 36 -3.62 -12.52 -2.05
C GLU A 36 -4.83 -11.70 -2.51
N ILE A 37 -5.40 -10.89 -1.61
CA ILE A 37 -6.55 -10.04 -1.91
C ILE A 37 -6.11 -8.73 -2.59
N ALA A 38 -4.99 -8.16 -2.16
CA ALA A 38 -4.48 -6.89 -2.69
C ALA A 38 -4.04 -6.99 -4.14
N ALA A 39 -3.34 -8.08 -4.51
CA ALA A 39 -2.79 -8.31 -5.84
C ALA A 39 -3.81 -8.18 -6.99
N PRO A 40 -4.93 -8.92 -6.99
CA PRO A 40 -5.93 -8.80 -8.06
C PRO A 40 -6.61 -7.41 -8.06
N LYS A 41 -6.76 -6.75 -6.91
CA LYS A 41 -7.36 -5.41 -6.84
C LYS A 41 -6.46 -4.35 -7.45
N ILE A 42 -5.16 -4.39 -7.16
CA ILE A 42 -4.16 -3.48 -7.74
C ILE A 42 -4.08 -3.68 -9.26
N ALA A 43 -4.05 -4.94 -9.72
CA ALA A 43 -4.04 -5.25 -11.14
C ALA A 43 -5.34 -4.77 -11.84
N ALA A 44 -6.50 -5.00 -11.23
CA ALA A 44 -7.78 -4.55 -11.76
C ALA A 44 -7.90 -3.03 -11.82
N LEU A 45 -7.43 -2.32 -10.79
CA LEU A 45 -7.38 -0.86 -10.80
C LEU A 45 -6.47 -0.36 -11.94
N ASN A 46 -5.27 -0.94 -12.08
CA ASN A 46 -4.34 -0.55 -13.13
C ASN A 46 -4.93 -0.77 -14.54
N ALA A 47 -5.66 -1.86 -14.76
CA ALA A 47 -6.26 -2.18 -16.05
C ALA A 47 -7.47 -1.29 -16.38
N SER A 48 -8.25 -0.91 -15.38
CA SER A 48 -9.55 -0.23 -15.56
C SER A 48 -9.50 1.29 -15.41
N TRP A 49 -8.46 1.83 -14.77
CA TRP A 49 -8.38 3.25 -14.49
C TRP A 49 -8.00 4.05 -15.73
N ASP A 50 -8.81 5.07 -16.03
CA ASP A 50 -8.52 6.05 -17.07
C ASP A 50 -7.68 7.19 -16.49
N PRO A 51 -6.39 7.34 -16.90
CA PRO A 51 -5.53 8.39 -16.38
C PRO A 51 -6.02 9.81 -16.67
N ALA A 52 -6.88 10.01 -17.68
CA ALA A 52 -7.45 11.32 -17.98
C ALA A 52 -8.42 11.81 -16.90
N LYS A 53 -8.90 10.91 -16.03
CA LYS A 53 -9.77 11.25 -14.89
C LYS A 53 -9.00 11.80 -13.70
N GLY A 54 -7.67 11.84 -13.74
CA GLY A 54 -6.81 12.19 -12.60
C GLY A 54 -6.47 10.99 -11.73
N ALA A 55 -6.01 11.25 -10.51
CA ALA A 55 -5.61 10.20 -9.57
C ALA A 55 -6.85 9.54 -8.90
N PRO A 56 -6.86 8.22 -8.68
CA PRO A 56 -7.90 7.55 -7.91
C PRO A 56 -7.70 7.83 -6.41
N VAL A 57 -8.65 8.52 -5.78
CA VAL A 57 -8.49 8.99 -4.39
C VAL A 57 -9.28 8.16 -3.39
N PHE A 58 -10.56 7.97 -3.67
CA PHE A 58 -11.49 7.28 -2.77
C PHE A 58 -12.47 6.45 -3.57
N THR A 59 -13.26 5.61 -2.90
CA THR A 59 -14.29 4.81 -3.57
C THR A 59 -15.68 5.37 -3.31
N ARG A 60 -16.53 5.35 -4.35
CA ARG A 60 -17.97 5.59 -4.25
C ARG A 60 -18.68 4.38 -4.86
N LEU A 61 -19.50 3.70 -4.05
CA LEU A 61 -20.18 2.46 -4.45
C LEU A 61 -19.20 1.38 -4.98
N GLY A 62 -18.07 1.22 -4.29
CA GLY A 62 -17.05 0.21 -4.63
C GLY A 62 -16.19 0.54 -5.86
N ARG A 63 -16.32 1.71 -6.47
CA ARG A 63 -15.50 2.16 -7.61
C ARG A 63 -14.65 3.34 -7.20
N TYR A 64 -13.37 3.32 -7.58
CA TYR A 64 -12.51 4.49 -7.39
C TYR A 64 -13.08 5.70 -8.14
N THR A 65 -12.90 6.87 -7.54
CA THR A 65 -13.25 8.16 -8.12
C THR A 65 -12.12 9.15 -7.87
N ALA A 66 -11.98 10.10 -8.78
CA ALA A 66 -11.08 11.22 -8.64
C ALA A 66 -11.80 12.43 -8.04
N ARG A 67 -11.02 13.41 -7.59
CA ARG A 67 -11.48 14.74 -7.22
C ARG A 67 -10.46 15.74 -7.76
N GLY A 68 -10.89 16.89 -8.30
CA GLY A 68 -9.92 17.90 -8.75
C GLY A 68 -8.97 18.29 -7.62
N TRP A 69 -7.72 18.64 -7.94
CA TRP A 69 -6.67 19.06 -6.98
C TRP A 69 -6.09 17.93 -6.11
N THR A 70 -6.23 16.67 -6.53
CA THR A 70 -5.71 15.48 -5.81
C THR A 70 -4.65 14.70 -6.58
N GLU A 71 -4.04 15.36 -7.55
CA GLU A 71 -3.01 14.82 -8.44
C GLU A 71 -1.82 14.24 -7.65
N TRP A 72 -1.55 14.78 -6.46
CA TRP A 72 -0.53 14.31 -5.52
C TRP A 72 -0.76 12.87 -5.02
N THR A 73 -2.00 12.38 -5.03
CA THR A 73 -2.32 11.00 -4.59
C THR A 73 -1.92 9.92 -5.60
N GLN A 74 -1.52 10.31 -6.82
CA GLN A 74 -1.11 9.38 -7.86
C GLN A 74 0.14 8.58 -7.49
N GLY A 75 1.00 9.13 -6.62
CA GLY A 75 2.14 8.40 -6.07
C GLY A 75 1.72 7.14 -5.32
N PHE A 76 0.63 7.18 -4.55
CA PHE A 76 0.12 6.00 -3.85
C PHE A 76 -0.40 4.93 -4.80
N GLN A 77 -0.99 5.31 -5.93
CA GLN A 77 -1.50 4.37 -6.93
C GLN A 77 -0.39 3.46 -7.45
N PHE A 78 0.78 4.02 -7.76
CA PHE A 78 1.90 3.27 -8.32
C PHE A 78 2.83 2.73 -7.24
N GLY A 79 2.98 3.44 -6.11
CA GLY A 79 3.70 2.97 -4.93
C GLY A 79 3.16 1.65 -4.40
N CYS A 80 1.83 1.49 -4.33
CA CYS A 80 1.23 0.22 -3.95
C CYS A 80 1.63 -0.96 -4.86
N GLN A 81 1.97 -0.71 -6.13
CA GLN A 81 2.46 -1.75 -7.04
C GLN A 81 3.89 -2.17 -6.63
N ILE A 82 4.75 -1.21 -6.32
CA ILE A 82 6.14 -1.48 -5.91
C ILE A 82 6.18 -2.14 -4.52
N LEU A 83 5.38 -1.67 -3.56
CA LEU A 83 5.20 -2.30 -2.24
C LEU A 83 4.75 -3.75 -2.34
N LEU A 84 3.80 -4.04 -3.24
CA LEU A 84 3.32 -5.40 -3.41
C LEU A 84 4.44 -6.31 -3.96
N PHE A 85 5.30 -5.80 -4.84
CA PHE A 85 6.50 -6.54 -5.25
C PHE A 85 7.45 -6.79 -4.08
N ASP A 86 7.74 -5.81 -3.23
CA ASP A 86 8.64 -6.01 -2.08
C ASP A 86 8.10 -7.08 -1.12
N ALA A 87 6.78 -7.11 -0.93
CA ALA A 87 6.10 -8.09 -0.09
C ALA A 87 6.04 -9.50 -0.70
N THR A 88 5.83 -9.62 -2.02
CA THR A 88 5.49 -10.91 -2.66
C THR A 88 6.55 -11.45 -3.63
N ALA A 89 7.56 -10.65 -3.96
CA ALA A 89 8.54 -10.87 -5.01
C ALA A 89 7.96 -11.09 -6.43
N ASP A 90 6.68 -10.79 -6.67
CA ASP A 90 6.06 -10.90 -7.98
C ASP A 90 6.45 -9.73 -8.89
N ARG A 91 7.38 -10.01 -9.82
CA ARG A 91 7.99 -9.03 -10.74
C ARG A 91 6.99 -8.26 -11.58
N ARG A 92 5.79 -8.80 -11.85
CA ARG A 92 4.77 -8.11 -12.63
C ARG A 92 4.42 -6.76 -12.02
N PHE A 93 4.40 -6.67 -10.70
CA PHE A 93 4.08 -5.43 -10.00
C PHE A 93 5.25 -4.43 -9.97
N LEU A 94 6.49 -4.91 -9.97
CA LEU A 94 7.67 -4.05 -10.15
C LEU A 94 7.67 -3.39 -11.53
N ASP A 95 7.46 -4.20 -12.57
CA ASP A 95 7.48 -3.71 -13.95
C ASP A 95 6.33 -2.74 -14.20
N MET A 96 5.14 -3.05 -13.68
CA MET A 96 3.96 -2.19 -13.71
C MET A 96 4.21 -0.86 -12.99
N GLY A 97 4.73 -0.91 -11.75
CA GLY A 97 5.04 0.25 -10.93
C GLY A 97 6.04 1.18 -11.62
N ARG A 98 7.13 0.63 -12.14
CA ARG A 98 8.17 1.41 -12.84
C ARG A 98 7.64 2.04 -14.12
N ALA A 99 6.92 1.28 -14.94
CA ALA A 99 6.37 1.78 -16.20
C ALA A 99 5.37 2.93 -15.96
N ASN A 100 4.46 2.77 -15.01
CA ASN A 100 3.48 3.78 -14.66
C ASN A 100 4.13 5.03 -14.05
N THR A 101 5.11 4.84 -13.15
CA THR A 101 5.86 5.92 -12.54
C THR A 101 6.55 6.76 -13.61
N ALA A 102 7.30 6.12 -14.51
CA ALA A 102 8.00 6.80 -15.59
C ALA A 102 7.04 7.55 -16.53
N ARG A 103 5.84 6.99 -16.78
CA ARG A 103 4.87 7.56 -17.71
C ARG A 103 4.07 8.73 -17.14
N PHE A 104 3.68 8.66 -15.87
CA PHE A 104 2.67 9.55 -15.30
C PHE A 104 3.17 10.47 -14.19
N MET A 105 4.29 10.14 -13.55
CA MET A 105 4.84 10.94 -12.45
C MET A 105 5.76 12.12 -12.86
N PRO A 106 6.38 12.20 -14.07
CA PRO A 106 7.27 13.32 -14.40
C PRO A 106 6.65 14.71 -14.24
N ARG A 107 5.35 14.87 -14.53
CA ARG A 107 4.62 16.14 -14.35
C ARG A 107 4.49 16.59 -12.89
N HIS A 108 4.66 15.67 -11.94
CA HIS A 108 4.59 15.95 -10.51
C HIS A 108 5.95 16.29 -9.91
N VAL A 109 7.05 15.93 -10.59
CA VAL A 109 8.42 16.20 -10.15
C VAL A 109 8.72 17.70 -10.13
N SER A 110 8.10 18.47 -11.02
CA SER A 110 8.26 19.93 -11.11
C SER A 110 7.23 20.73 -10.31
N ALA A 111 6.32 20.07 -9.57
CA ALA A 111 5.26 20.74 -8.82
C ALA A 111 5.76 21.44 -7.54
N THR A 112 6.92 22.09 -7.56
CA THR A 112 7.58 22.71 -6.39
C THR A 112 6.69 23.75 -5.71
N GLY A 113 6.55 23.70 -4.37
CA GLY A 113 5.75 24.67 -3.60
C GLY A 113 4.57 24.09 -2.80
N VAL A 114 4.33 22.78 -2.88
CA VAL A 114 3.37 22.05 -2.03
C VAL A 114 4.10 21.13 -1.04
N HIS A 115 3.57 20.98 0.18
CA HIS A 115 4.18 20.17 1.24
C HIS A 115 4.08 18.65 0.97
N ASP A 116 3.23 18.23 0.03
CA ASP A 116 2.96 16.82 -0.31
C ASP A 116 3.97 16.19 -1.27
N HIS A 117 5.07 16.89 -1.58
CA HIS A 117 6.14 16.36 -2.44
C HIS A 117 6.70 15.03 -1.94
N GLY A 118 6.84 14.88 -0.62
CA GLY A 118 7.25 13.63 0.00
C GLY A 118 6.31 12.48 -0.34
N PHE A 119 4.99 12.67 -0.23
CA PHE A 119 3.99 11.64 -0.56
C PHE A 119 3.95 11.28 -2.04
N THR A 120 4.26 12.24 -2.91
CA THR A 120 4.17 12.06 -4.36
C THR A 120 5.43 11.37 -4.92
N ILE A 121 6.61 11.74 -4.40
CA ILE A 121 7.90 11.29 -4.93
C ILE A 121 8.53 10.18 -4.08
N VAL A 122 8.43 10.19 -2.74
CA VAL A 122 9.05 9.15 -1.90
C VAL A 122 8.27 7.83 -1.96
N SER A 123 6.93 7.89 -1.97
CA SER A 123 6.06 6.71 -2.10
C SER A 123 6.19 5.98 -3.44
N THR A 124 6.94 6.55 -4.41
CA THR A 124 7.09 5.99 -5.76
C THR A 124 8.56 5.83 -6.16
N SER A 125 9.37 6.88 -5.99
CA SER A 125 10.81 6.90 -6.31
C SER A 125 11.69 6.44 -5.13
N GLY A 126 11.25 6.64 -3.87
CA GLY A 126 12.00 6.21 -2.68
C GLY A 126 12.06 4.69 -2.52
N GLU A 127 11.00 3.98 -2.90
CA GLU A 127 10.98 2.52 -2.92
C GLU A 127 11.86 1.91 -4.02
N SER A 128 11.94 2.57 -5.18
CA SER A 128 12.79 2.12 -6.29
C SER A 128 14.30 2.20 -5.96
N GLY A 129 14.70 3.02 -4.97
CA GLY A 129 16.11 3.32 -4.69
C GLY A 129 16.76 2.54 -3.55
N THR A 130 16.03 2.06 -2.53
CA THR A 130 16.67 1.80 -1.21
C THR A 130 16.48 0.40 -0.60
N ARG A 131 15.70 -0.53 -1.17
CA ARG A 131 15.58 -1.88 -0.57
C ARG A 131 15.66 -3.03 -1.57
N PHE A 132 16.85 -3.22 -2.12
CA PHE A 132 17.22 -4.46 -2.79
C PHE A 132 17.96 -5.37 -1.80
N SER A 133 17.25 -6.03 -0.86
CA SER A 133 17.92 -6.94 0.09
C SER A 133 17.17 -8.21 0.49
N ARG A 134 15.93 -8.44 0.05
CA ARG A 134 15.19 -9.68 0.39
C ARG A 134 15.43 -10.84 -0.59
N ALA A 135 16.01 -10.59 -1.76
CA ALA A 135 16.18 -11.59 -2.82
C ALA A 135 17.28 -12.65 -2.57
N THR A 136 18.06 -12.58 -1.49
CA THR A 136 19.22 -13.47 -1.26
C THR A 136 19.13 -14.35 -0.02
N ARG A 137 18.07 -14.28 0.81
CA ARG A 137 18.07 -15.00 2.09
C ARG A 137 17.50 -16.43 2.07
N ASN A 138 16.90 -16.90 0.97
CA ASN A 138 16.27 -18.25 0.90
C ASN A 138 16.83 -19.18 -0.20
N ARG A 139 18.08 -19.01 -0.62
CA ARG A 139 18.80 -20.03 -1.40
C ARG A 139 20.19 -20.25 -0.84
N MET A 140 20.29 -21.11 0.18
CA MET A 140 21.37 -22.09 0.29
C MET A 140 20.80 -23.37 0.93
N PRO A 141 21.23 -24.56 0.48
CA PRO A 141 20.80 -25.85 1.02
C PRO A 141 21.25 -26.06 2.47
#